data_AF-A0A4Y9F5Y3-F1
#
_entry.id   AF-A0A4Y9F5Y3-F1
#
_cell.length_a   1.000
_cell.length_b   1.000
_cell.length_c   1.000
_cell.angle_alpha   90.00
_cell.angle_beta   90.00
_cell.angle_gamma   90.00
#
_symmetry.space_group_name_H-M   'P 1'
#
loop_
_entity.id
_entity.type
_entity.pdbx_description
1 polymer ?
#
loop_
_entity_poly.entity_id
_entity_poly.type
_entity_poly.pdbx_seq_one_letter_code
_entity_poly.pdbx_strand_id
1 'polypeptide(L)'
;MTLNFSDLAARLRAGEPASPADLHDVLTASPAATFALMDLAAELRATHFGSTITATNLLGAPARQVASSLVEVAAPLDADALAATLADLAVDPTVERIDMDFVGVPALAPMEALRVLAAARLSAPAKSLHLGESREMTLRSLQPLAVGALDSLVLTVDSAQPRLIFEDLKLIVGAGLTIVDAGDRDLVAEYVEHLRAAGVEDADTYAQVALAGAASGGGCGGNCACGSGGCGS
;
A
#
# COMPACT_ATOMS: atom_id res chain seq x y z
N MET A 1 28.69 2.89 5.64
CA MET A 1 28.39 3.61 6.89
C MET A 1 26.97 3.19 7.21
N THR A 2 26.73 2.35 8.23
CA THR A 2 25.38 1.84 8.51
C THR A 2 24.55 2.98 9.07
N LEU A 3 23.60 3.49 8.28
CA LEU A 3 22.65 4.49 8.72
C LEU A 3 21.92 3.98 9.96
N ASN A 4 21.84 4.84 10.98
CA ASN A 4 20.96 4.58 12.12
C ASN A 4 19.56 5.01 11.70
N PHE A 5 18.70 4.04 11.31
CA PHE A 5 17.32 4.32 10.90
C PHE A 5 16.53 5.11 11.95
N SER A 6 16.91 5.03 13.24
CA SER A 6 16.32 5.86 14.28
C SER A 6 16.60 7.36 14.08
N ASP A 7 17.80 7.71 13.63
CA ASP A 7 18.19 9.11 13.40
C ASP A 7 17.48 9.65 12.15
N LEU A 8 17.38 8.83 11.09
CA LEU A 8 16.58 9.17 9.91
C LEU A 8 15.11 9.39 10.27
N ALA A 9 14.53 8.51 11.08
CA ALA A 9 13.15 8.64 11.52
C ALA A 9 12.93 9.93 12.34
N ALA A 10 13.86 10.28 13.23
CA ALA A 10 13.77 11.52 14.00
C ALA A 10 13.83 12.76 13.09
N ARG A 11 14.73 12.77 12.10
CA ARG A 11 14.86 13.85 11.11
C ARG A 11 13.59 14.01 10.26
N LEU A 12 13.05 12.91 9.75
CA LEU A 12 11.82 12.94 8.93
C LEU A 12 10.61 13.43 9.73
N ARG A 13 10.48 13.03 11.01
CA ARG A 13 9.44 13.56 11.90
C ARG A 13 9.61 15.06 12.19
N ALA A 14 10.85 15.56 12.18
CA ALA A 14 11.13 16.99 12.29
C ALA A 14 10.89 17.76 10.98
N GLY A 15 10.53 17.08 9.89
CA GLY A 15 10.28 17.67 8.58
C GLY A 15 11.54 17.89 7.73
N GLU A 16 12.69 17.33 8.12
CA GLU A 16 13.89 17.35 7.30
C GLU A 16 13.76 16.34 6.14
N PRO A 17 14.07 16.72 4.89
CA PRO A 17 13.98 15.80 3.76
C PRO A 17 15.03 14.69 3.83
N ALA A 18 14.69 13.50 3.34
CA ALA A 18 15.64 12.41 3.14
C ALA A 18 16.64 12.77 2.02
N SER A 19 17.93 12.54 2.26
CA SER A 19 18.95 12.68 1.22
C SER A 19 18.96 11.46 0.28
N PRO A 20 19.54 11.57 -0.93
CA PRO A 20 19.73 10.41 -1.81
C PRO A 20 20.48 9.25 -1.14
N ALA A 21 21.45 9.55 -0.26
CA ALA A 21 22.16 8.54 0.52
C ALA A 21 21.25 7.86 1.55
N ASP A 22 20.38 8.62 2.23
CA ASP A 22 19.38 8.04 3.15
C ASP A 22 18.47 7.07 2.37
N LEU A 23 18.02 7.44 1.17
CA LEU A 23 17.14 6.62 0.33
C LEU A 23 17.84 5.37 -0.21
N HIS A 24 19.10 5.48 -0.65
CA HIS A 24 19.90 4.33 -1.06
C HIS A 24 20.02 3.31 0.09
N ASP A 25 20.28 3.78 1.31
CA ASP A 25 20.41 2.91 2.48
C ASP A 25 19.07 2.25 2.87
N VAL A 26 17.94 2.91 2.66
CA VAL A 26 16.59 2.32 2.79
C VAL A 26 16.36 1.23 1.74
N LEU A 27 16.70 1.49 0.48
CA LEU A 27 16.52 0.55 -0.64
C LEU A 27 17.40 -0.71 -0.49
N THR A 28 18.62 -0.54 0.02
CA THR A 28 19.59 -1.62 0.26
C THR A 28 19.49 -2.24 1.66
N ALA A 29 18.56 -1.76 2.49
CA ALA A 29 18.36 -2.25 3.85
C ALA A 29 18.06 -3.76 3.88
N SER A 30 18.50 -4.44 4.94
CA SER A 30 18.22 -5.87 5.10
C SER A 30 16.70 -6.16 5.15
N PRO A 31 16.24 -7.36 4.76
CA PRO A 31 14.83 -7.74 4.88
C PRO A 31 14.24 -7.54 6.28
N ALA A 32 15.05 -7.71 7.33
CA ALA A 32 14.64 -7.52 8.72
C ALA A 32 14.28 -6.06 9.07
N ALA A 33 14.85 -5.08 8.37
CA ALA A 33 14.55 -3.66 8.57
C ALA A 33 13.28 -3.20 7.84
N THR A 34 12.80 -3.98 6.86
CA THR A 34 11.68 -3.60 5.97
C THR A 34 10.41 -3.25 6.73
N PHE A 35 10.04 -4.03 7.75
CA PHE A 35 8.82 -3.78 8.50
C PHE A 35 8.90 -2.47 9.30
N ALA A 36 10.03 -2.19 9.95
CA ALA A 36 10.24 -0.93 10.66
C ALA A 36 10.21 0.28 9.72
N LEU A 37 10.73 0.13 8.49
CA LEU A 37 10.67 1.15 7.46
C LEU A 37 9.23 1.38 6.96
N MET A 38 8.45 0.31 6.79
CA MET A 38 7.04 0.39 6.42
C MET A 38 6.19 1.02 7.54
N ASP A 39 6.47 0.71 8.80
CA ASP A 39 5.79 1.33 9.94
C ASP A 39 6.05 2.84 9.99
N LEU A 40 7.31 3.27 9.77
CA LEU A 40 7.65 4.69 9.66
C LEU A 40 6.95 5.35 8.46
N ALA A 41 6.93 4.68 7.30
CA ALA A 41 6.23 5.17 6.12
C ALA A 41 4.73 5.34 6.38
N ALA A 42 4.10 4.38 7.06
CA ALA A 42 2.70 4.44 7.44
C ALA A 42 2.40 5.55 8.45
N GLU A 43 3.28 5.77 9.43
CA GLU A 43 3.19 6.87 10.40
C GLU A 43 3.23 8.24 9.70
N LEU A 44 4.20 8.44 8.80
CA LEU A 44 4.33 9.69 8.04
C LEU A 44 3.11 9.90 7.12
N ARG A 45 2.67 8.85 6.44
CA ARG A 45 1.45 8.87 5.62
C ARG A 45 0.24 9.27 6.45
N ALA A 46 0.04 8.70 7.64
CA ALA A 46 -1.08 9.03 8.50
C ALA A 46 -1.07 10.50 8.94
N THR A 47 0.13 11.08 9.14
CA THR A 47 0.30 12.50 9.50
C THR A 47 -0.17 13.43 8.37
N HIS A 48 0.06 13.06 7.11
CA HIS A 48 -0.29 13.91 5.96
C HIS A 48 -1.69 13.63 5.37
N PHE A 49 -2.16 12.37 5.39
CA PHE A 49 -3.38 11.92 4.70
C PHE A 49 -4.48 11.39 5.64
N GLY A 50 -4.21 11.34 6.95
CA GLY A 50 -5.16 10.87 7.95
C GLY A 50 -5.49 9.38 7.76
N SER A 51 -6.78 9.04 7.81
CA SER A 51 -7.31 7.68 7.59
C SER A 51 -8.00 7.52 6.23
N THR A 52 -7.69 8.38 5.26
CA THR A 52 -8.38 8.42 3.96
C THR A 52 -7.52 7.86 2.83
N ILE A 53 -8.11 7.25 1.82
CA ILE A 53 -7.41 6.77 0.62
C ILE A 53 -8.19 7.12 -0.65
N THR A 54 -7.50 7.57 -1.69
CA THR A 54 -8.10 7.85 -3.00
C THR A 54 -8.08 6.60 -3.86
N ALA A 55 -9.25 6.15 -4.31
CA ALA A 55 -9.39 5.01 -5.20
C ALA A 55 -9.57 5.45 -6.65
N THR A 56 -8.63 5.07 -7.53
CA THR A 56 -8.84 5.17 -8.99
C THR A 56 -9.74 4.01 -9.45
N ASN A 57 -10.54 4.23 -10.51
CA ASN A 57 -11.58 3.30 -11.00
C ASN A 57 -12.75 3.06 -10.02
N LEU A 58 -12.94 3.95 -9.04
CA LEU A 58 -14.13 3.96 -8.22
C LEU A 58 -15.36 4.27 -9.10
N LEU A 59 -16.37 3.39 -9.08
CA LEU A 59 -17.60 3.60 -9.83
C LEU A 59 -18.24 4.94 -9.42
N GLY A 60 -18.75 5.69 -10.39
CA GLY A 60 -19.45 6.95 -10.15
C GLY A 60 -18.61 8.10 -9.58
N ALA A 61 -17.30 7.91 -9.39
CA ALA A 61 -16.40 8.96 -8.93
C ALA A 61 -15.81 9.75 -10.11
N PRO A 62 -15.59 11.07 -9.95
CA PRO A 62 -14.94 11.86 -10.99
C PRO A 62 -13.48 11.44 -11.16
N ALA A 63 -13.00 11.44 -12.41
CA ALA A 63 -11.58 11.28 -12.68
C ALA A 63 -10.81 12.47 -12.10
N ARG A 64 -9.91 12.23 -11.14
CA ARG A 64 -9.06 13.26 -10.55
C ARG A 64 -7.78 13.38 -11.38
N GLN A 65 -7.64 14.48 -12.10
CA GLN A 65 -6.38 14.83 -12.76
C GLN A 65 -5.46 15.48 -11.74
N VAL A 66 -4.33 14.83 -11.49
CA VAL A 66 -3.27 15.28 -10.58
C VAL A 66 -1.99 15.31 -11.40
N ALA A 67 -1.14 16.31 -11.20
CA ALA A 67 0.16 16.33 -11.86
C ALA A 67 1.01 15.18 -11.32
N SER A 68 1.15 14.11 -12.09
CA SER A 68 1.81 12.89 -11.66
C SER A 68 3.06 12.57 -12.47
N SER A 69 3.96 11.80 -11.85
CA SER A 69 5.14 11.24 -12.50
C SER A 69 5.20 9.74 -12.24
N LEU A 70 5.37 8.97 -13.31
CA LEU A 70 5.48 7.51 -13.26
C LEU A 70 6.91 7.09 -12.94
N VAL A 71 7.05 6.18 -11.98
CA VAL A 71 8.29 5.52 -11.62
C VAL A 71 8.11 4.02 -11.83
N GLU A 72 8.69 3.52 -12.93
CA GLU A 72 8.74 2.09 -13.23
C GLU A 72 9.91 1.44 -12.49
N VAL A 73 9.62 0.39 -11.73
CA VAL A 73 10.61 -0.31 -10.91
C VAL A 73 10.72 -1.75 -11.39
N ALA A 74 11.90 -2.12 -11.87
CA ALA A 74 12.20 -3.45 -12.41
C ALA A 74 13.26 -4.17 -11.58
N ALA A 75 13.33 -5.50 -11.75
CA ALA A 75 14.43 -6.32 -11.27
C ALA A 75 15.48 -6.53 -12.38
N PRO A 76 16.80 -6.52 -12.07
CA PRO A 76 17.39 -6.20 -10.76
C PRO A 76 17.24 -4.71 -10.41
N LEU A 77 17.10 -4.43 -9.12
CA LEU A 77 16.92 -3.07 -8.61
C LEU A 77 18.24 -2.27 -8.71
N ASP A 78 18.21 -1.14 -9.42
CA ASP A 78 19.25 -0.12 -9.35
C ASP A 78 18.90 0.88 -8.22
N ALA A 79 19.44 0.61 -7.03
CA ALA A 79 19.14 1.40 -5.84
C ALA A 79 19.66 2.84 -5.92
N ASP A 80 20.81 3.07 -6.57
CA ASP A 80 21.38 4.40 -6.74
C ASP A 80 20.52 5.26 -7.67
N ALA A 81 20.16 4.70 -8.84
CA ALA A 81 19.32 5.40 -9.80
C ALA A 81 17.92 5.70 -9.25
N LEU A 82 17.32 4.74 -8.54
CA LEU A 82 16.01 4.94 -7.92
C LEU A 82 16.06 5.95 -6.78
N ALA A 83 17.09 5.92 -5.93
CA ALA A 83 17.27 6.90 -4.85
C ALA A 83 17.40 8.32 -5.39
N ALA A 84 18.19 8.52 -6.45
CA ALA A 84 18.31 9.81 -7.13
C ALA A 84 16.96 10.28 -7.70
N THR A 85 16.27 9.39 -8.42
CA THR A 85 14.95 9.70 -9.02
C THR A 85 13.94 10.11 -7.95
N LEU A 86 13.85 9.37 -6.84
CA LEU A 86 12.92 9.68 -5.74
C LEU A 86 13.26 10.98 -5.02
N ALA A 87 14.55 11.32 -4.90
CA ALA A 87 14.98 12.58 -4.32
C ALA A 87 14.65 13.78 -5.22
N ASP A 88 14.86 13.65 -6.53
CA ASP A 88 14.52 14.69 -7.51
C ASP A 88 13.00 14.92 -7.56
N LEU A 89 12.21 13.84 -7.60
CA LEU A 89 10.76 13.91 -7.55
C LEU A 89 10.25 14.52 -6.23
N ALA A 90 10.94 14.31 -5.12
CA ALA A 90 10.54 14.88 -3.83
C ALA A 90 10.62 16.41 -3.81
N VAL A 91 11.62 17.00 -4.47
CA VAL A 91 11.83 18.46 -4.50
C VAL A 91 11.13 19.15 -5.66
N ASP A 92 10.72 18.42 -6.70
CA ASP A 92 10.03 18.99 -7.86
C ASP A 92 8.63 19.54 -7.48
N PRO A 93 8.38 20.86 -7.53
CA PRO A 93 7.09 21.43 -7.16
C PRO A 93 5.96 21.11 -8.15
N THR A 94 6.28 20.61 -9.35
CA THR A 94 5.30 20.28 -10.39
C THR A 94 4.70 18.88 -10.21
N VAL A 95 5.36 18.03 -9.41
CA VAL A 95 4.90 16.67 -9.14
C VAL A 95 4.10 16.66 -7.84
N GLU A 96 2.79 16.45 -7.96
CA GLU A 96 1.87 16.30 -6.82
C GLU A 96 1.70 14.82 -6.43
N ARG A 97 1.83 13.91 -7.40
CA ARG A 97 1.65 12.46 -7.21
C ARG A 97 2.77 11.64 -7.85
N ILE A 98 3.28 10.66 -7.11
CA ILE A 98 4.23 9.67 -7.59
C ILE A 98 3.43 8.39 -7.89
N ASP A 99 3.37 8.01 -9.16
CA ASP A 99 2.72 6.78 -9.62
C ASP A 99 3.79 5.68 -9.67
N MET A 100 3.69 4.69 -8.78
CA MET A 100 4.63 3.56 -8.73
C MET A 100 4.06 2.39 -9.54
N ASP A 101 4.90 1.79 -10.38
CA ASP A 101 4.56 0.57 -11.11
C ASP A 101 5.71 -0.45 -11.08
N PHE A 102 5.39 -1.71 -10.78
CA PHE A 102 6.37 -2.79 -10.77
C PHE A 102 6.36 -3.51 -12.11
N VAL A 103 7.47 -3.43 -12.85
CA VAL A 103 7.57 -3.92 -14.23
C VAL A 103 8.67 -4.98 -14.36
N GLY A 104 8.63 -5.73 -15.46
CA GLY A 104 9.70 -6.65 -15.85
C GLY A 104 9.50 -8.11 -15.40
N VAL A 105 10.31 -8.98 -16.01
CA VAL A 105 10.35 -10.42 -15.75
C VAL A 105 11.83 -10.83 -15.62
N PRO A 106 12.28 -11.38 -14.47
CA PRO A 106 11.47 -11.77 -13.31
C PRO A 106 10.91 -10.56 -12.54
N ALA A 107 9.80 -10.78 -11.83
CA ALA A 107 9.21 -9.76 -10.97
C ALA A 107 10.14 -9.43 -9.78
N LEU A 108 10.06 -8.19 -9.29
CA LEU A 108 10.75 -7.74 -8.10
C LEU A 108 10.34 -8.58 -6.88
N ALA A 109 11.27 -8.88 -5.97
CA ALA A 109 10.91 -9.65 -4.78
C ALA A 109 9.92 -8.84 -3.91
N PRO A 110 8.91 -9.48 -3.28
CA PRO A 110 7.91 -8.75 -2.48
C PRO A 110 8.50 -7.86 -1.37
N MET A 111 9.59 -8.31 -0.72
CA MET A 111 10.29 -7.53 0.31
C MET A 111 11.12 -6.37 -0.26
N GLU A 112 11.58 -6.47 -1.52
CA GLU A 112 12.19 -5.34 -2.25
C GLU A 112 11.13 -4.31 -2.62
N ALA A 113 9.97 -4.76 -3.11
CA ALA A 113 8.84 -3.90 -3.43
C ALA A 113 8.37 -3.09 -2.21
N LEU A 114 8.28 -3.70 -1.02
CA LEU A 114 7.97 -2.95 0.21
C LEU A 114 9.04 -1.90 0.54
N ARG A 115 10.33 -2.21 0.41
CA ARG A 115 11.40 -1.23 0.66
C ARG A 115 11.34 -0.06 -0.33
N VAL A 116 10.99 -0.33 -1.58
CA VAL A 116 10.77 0.68 -2.62
C VAL A 116 9.61 1.61 -2.24
N LEU A 117 8.48 1.06 -1.78
CA LEU A 117 7.34 1.87 -1.34
C LEU A 117 7.66 2.68 -0.08
N ALA A 118 8.40 2.10 0.86
CA ALA A 118 8.91 2.84 2.02
C ALA A 118 9.80 4.00 1.55
N ALA A 119 10.81 3.75 0.72
CA ALA A 119 11.70 4.78 0.21
C ALA A 119 10.95 5.93 -0.48
N ALA A 120 9.96 5.61 -1.32
CA ALA A 120 9.14 6.62 -1.99
C ALA A 120 8.30 7.46 -1.02
N ARG A 121 7.74 6.85 0.04
CA ARG A 121 7.01 7.59 1.07
C ARG A 121 7.94 8.45 1.94
N LEU A 122 9.12 7.93 2.29
CA LEU A 122 10.10 8.67 3.11
C LEU A 122 10.73 9.84 2.34
N SER A 123 10.89 9.72 1.01
CA SER A 123 11.44 10.81 0.19
C SER A 123 10.46 12.00 0.10
N ALA A 124 9.17 11.72 -0.07
CA ALA A 124 8.14 12.73 -0.22
C ALA A 124 6.89 12.48 0.67
N PRO A 125 6.99 12.67 2.00
CA PRO A 125 5.92 12.33 2.94
C PRO A 125 4.58 13.02 2.65
N ALA A 126 4.63 14.27 2.17
CA ALA A 126 3.47 15.10 1.90
C ALA A 126 2.90 14.94 0.47
N LYS A 127 3.59 14.22 -0.43
CA LYS A 127 3.11 14.01 -1.80
C LYS A 127 2.26 12.77 -1.90
N SER A 128 1.34 12.75 -2.87
CA SER A 128 0.52 11.56 -3.10
C SER A 128 1.40 10.43 -3.64
N LEU A 129 1.29 9.23 -3.07
CA LEU A 129 1.91 8.00 -3.52
C LEU A 129 0.81 7.05 -3.94
N HIS A 130 0.82 6.75 -5.24
CA HIS A 130 -0.15 5.93 -5.91
C HIS A 130 0.48 4.62 -6.36
N LEU A 131 -0.24 3.52 -6.19
CA LEU A 131 0.19 2.21 -6.67
C LEU A 131 -0.83 1.62 -7.66
N GLY A 132 -0.32 1.22 -8.82
CA GLY A 132 -1.08 0.61 -9.90
C GLY A 132 -1.56 -0.83 -9.61
N GLU A 133 -2.04 -1.48 -10.67
CA GLU A 133 -2.54 -2.87 -10.64
C GLU A 133 -1.42 -3.92 -10.54
N SER A 134 -0.16 -3.56 -10.87
CA SER A 134 1.01 -4.47 -10.78
C SER A 134 1.30 -4.98 -9.36
N ARG A 135 0.66 -4.39 -8.34
CA ARG A 135 0.77 -4.79 -6.94
C ARG A 135 0.36 -6.22 -6.68
N GLU A 136 -0.65 -6.73 -7.38
CA GLU A 136 -1.20 -8.06 -7.10
C GLU A 136 -0.14 -9.14 -7.35
N MET A 137 0.49 -9.08 -8.53
CA MET A 137 1.53 -10.02 -8.95
C MET A 137 2.81 -9.90 -8.11
N THR A 138 3.16 -8.68 -7.70
CA THR A 138 4.43 -8.36 -7.03
C THR A 138 4.36 -8.54 -5.52
N LEU A 139 3.36 -7.95 -4.84
CA LEU A 139 3.26 -7.94 -3.38
C LEU A 139 2.49 -9.15 -2.83
N ARG A 140 1.53 -9.69 -3.56
CA ARG A 140 0.73 -10.87 -3.18
C ARG A 140 0.17 -10.74 -1.75
N SER A 141 0.62 -11.57 -0.81
CA SER A 141 0.19 -11.53 0.59
C SER A 141 0.72 -10.35 1.41
N LEU A 142 1.66 -9.56 0.87
CA LEU A 142 2.23 -8.38 1.54
C LEU A 142 1.48 -7.07 1.21
N GLN A 143 0.46 -7.11 0.35
CA GLN A 143 -0.37 -5.95 0.04
C GLN A 143 -0.92 -5.21 1.28
N PRO A 144 -1.37 -5.88 2.36
CA PRO A 144 -1.87 -5.19 3.56
C PRO A 144 -0.85 -4.25 4.20
N LEU A 145 0.44 -4.59 4.14
CA LEU A 145 1.50 -3.74 4.65
C LEU A 145 1.77 -2.55 3.72
N ALA A 146 1.73 -2.78 2.41
CA ALA A 146 1.93 -1.73 1.42
C ALA A 146 0.88 -0.62 1.54
N VAL A 147 -0.40 -0.97 1.75
CA VAL A 147 -1.50 0.00 1.84
C VAL A 147 -1.29 1.04 2.96
N GLY A 148 -0.61 0.68 4.05
CA GLY A 148 -0.28 1.63 5.12
C GLY A 148 0.57 2.81 4.64
N ALA A 149 1.42 2.62 3.63
CA ALA A 149 2.27 3.66 3.06
C ALA A 149 1.62 4.42 1.89
N LEU A 150 0.45 4.00 1.39
CA LEU A 150 -0.19 4.56 0.20
C LEU A 150 -1.34 5.51 0.59
N ASP A 151 -1.53 6.56 -0.21
CA ASP A 151 -2.73 7.42 -0.12
C ASP A 151 -3.60 7.31 -1.38
N SER A 152 -3.12 6.63 -2.42
CA SER A 152 -3.94 6.28 -3.57
C SER A 152 -3.65 4.88 -4.11
N LEU A 153 -4.67 4.18 -4.59
CA LEU A 153 -4.54 2.88 -5.27
C LEU A 153 -5.55 2.73 -6.40
N VAL A 154 -5.24 1.89 -7.38
CA VAL A 154 -6.18 1.51 -8.45
C VAL A 154 -7.06 0.37 -8.00
N LEU A 155 -8.39 0.52 -8.03
CA LEU A 155 -9.29 -0.61 -7.82
C LEU A 155 -9.32 -1.52 -9.05
N THR A 156 -9.16 -2.82 -8.80
CA THR A 156 -9.01 -3.83 -9.86
C THR A 156 -10.39 -4.36 -10.25
N VAL A 157 -10.99 -3.76 -11.28
CA VAL A 157 -12.32 -4.14 -11.79
C VAL A 157 -12.15 -4.98 -13.05
N ASP A 158 -12.13 -6.30 -12.89
CA ASP A 158 -12.03 -7.26 -14.00
C ASP A 158 -13.15 -8.30 -13.90
N SER A 159 -14.03 -8.35 -14.91
CA SER A 159 -15.10 -9.34 -14.99
C SER A 159 -14.59 -10.79 -15.11
N ALA A 160 -13.37 -10.99 -15.62
CA ALA A 160 -12.73 -12.31 -15.65
C ALA A 160 -12.17 -12.73 -14.28
N GLN A 161 -11.89 -11.76 -13.40
CA GLN A 161 -11.39 -11.98 -12.05
C GLN A 161 -12.20 -11.16 -11.02
N PRO A 162 -13.51 -11.45 -10.87
CA PRO A 162 -14.43 -10.62 -10.09
C PRO A 162 -14.11 -10.56 -8.59
N ARG A 163 -13.20 -11.41 -8.09
CA ARG A 163 -12.75 -11.40 -6.70
C ARG A 163 -11.86 -10.20 -6.37
N LEU A 164 -11.06 -9.72 -7.32
CA LEU A 164 -10.01 -8.73 -7.06
C LEU A 164 -10.59 -7.43 -6.51
N ILE A 165 -11.73 -6.97 -7.03
CA ILE A 165 -12.38 -5.76 -6.52
C ILE A 165 -12.80 -5.90 -5.05
N PHE A 166 -13.34 -7.06 -4.66
CA PHE A 166 -13.76 -7.29 -3.27
C PHE A 166 -12.56 -7.50 -2.34
N GLU A 167 -11.47 -8.06 -2.84
CA GLU A 167 -10.19 -8.16 -2.13
C GLU A 167 -9.57 -6.77 -1.92
N ASP A 168 -9.64 -5.87 -2.90
CA ASP A 168 -9.23 -4.48 -2.77
C ASP A 168 -10.06 -3.72 -1.73
N LEU A 169 -11.40 -3.87 -1.76
CA LEU A 169 -12.27 -3.26 -0.75
C LEU A 169 -11.97 -3.81 0.66
N LYS A 170 -11.74 -5.12 0.78
CA LYS A 170 -11.34 -5.75 2.03
C LYS A 170 -10.00 -5.24 2.53
N LEU A 171 -9.05 -5.06 1.63
CA LEU A 171 -7.71 -4.56 1.92
C LEU A 171 -7.78 -3.16 2.54
N ILE A 172 -8.58 -2.27 1.94
CA ILE A 172 -8.79 -0.90 2.41
C ILE A 172 -9.48 -0.89 3.79
N VAL A 173 -10.58 -1.64 3.94
CA VAL A 173 -11.32 -1.73 5.20
C VAL A 173 -10.45 -2.37 6.30
N GLY A 174 -9.69 -3.40 5.97
CA GLY A 174 -8.78 -4.08 6.88
C GLY A 174 -7.63 -3.19 7.37
N ALA A 175 -7.22 -2.21 6.57
CA ALA A 175 -6.25 -1.18 6.96
C ALA A 175 -6.89 -0.04 7.80
N GLY A 176 -8.20 -0.07 8.03
CA GLY A 176 -8.93 1.00 8.73
C GLY A 176 -9.03 2.30 7.93
N LEU A 177 -8.93 2.21 6.60
CA LEU A 177 -8.97 3.36 5.70
C LEU A 177 -10.36 3.58 5.10
N THR A 178 -10.71 4.83 4.85
CA THR A 178 -11.96 5.23 4.19
C THR A 178 -11.69 5.76 2.80
N ILE A 179 -12.47 5.31 1.80
CA ILE A 179 -12.31 5.74 0.42
C ILE A 179 -12.87 7.16 0.24
N VAL A 180 -12.06 8.06 -0.32
CA VAL A 180 -12.49 9.41 -0.68
C VAL A 180 -13.53 9.33 -1.81
N ASP A 181 -14.55 10.18 -1.78
CA ASP A 181 -15.65 10.23 -2.75
C ASP A 181 -16.61 9.01 -2.72
N ALA A 182 -16.43 8.08 -1.78
CA ALA A 182 -17.40 7.00 -1.52
C ALA A 182 -18.58 7.45 -0.66
N GLY A 183 -18.40 8.36 0.30
CA GLY A 183 -19.46 8.77 1.23
C GLY A 183 -20.07 7.57 1.98
N ASP A 184 -21.40 7.52 2.08
CA ASP A 184 -22.16 6.43 2.72
C ASP A 184 -22.60 5.33 1.73
N ARG A 185 -21.97 5.25 0.56
CA ARG A 185 -22.34 4.29 -0.49
C ARG A 185 -21.98 2.86 -0.09
N ASP A 186 -22.88 1.93 -0.41
CA ASP A 186 -22.58 0.51 -0.35
C ASP A 186 -21.82 0.08 -1.60
N LEU A 187 -20.50 0.26 -1.58
CA LEU A 187 -19.63 -0.09 -2.69
C LEU A 187 -19.72 -1.58 -3.04
N VAL A 188 -19.92 -2.45 -2.05
CA VAL A 188 -20.03 -3.90 -2.31
C VAL A 188 -21.26 -4.19 -3.14
N ALA A 189 -22.42 -3.67 -2.74
CA ALA A 189 -23.66 -3.83 -3.51
C ALA A 189 -23.54 -3.23 -4.92
N GLU A 190 -22.94 -2.05 -5.06
CA GLU A 190 -22.75 -1.42 -6.36
C GLU A 190 -21.84 -2.22 -7.31
N TYR A 191 -20.73 -2.77 -6.80
CA TYR A 191 -19.84 -3.61 -7.61
C TYR A 191 -20.47 -4.97 -7.95
N VAL A 192 -21.29 -5.54 -7.06
CA VAL A 192 -22.09 -6.73 -7.39
C VAL A 192 -23.04 -6.45 -8.55
N GLU A 193 -23.79 -5.35 -8.52
CA GLU A 193 -24.68 -4.95 -9.62
C GLU A 193 -23.91 -4.67 -10.91
N HIS A 194 -22.74 -4.01 -10.82
CA HIS A 194 -21.89 -3.76 -11.98
C HIS A 194 -21.40 -5.06 -12.63
N LEU A 195 -20.97 -6.04 -11.83
CA LEU A 195 -20.51 -7.34 -12.33
C LEU A 195 -21.66 -8.17 -12.91
N ARG A 196 -22.85 -8.13 -12.29
CA ARG A 196 -24.06 -8.76 -12.85
C ARG A 196 -24.42 -8.18 -14.21
N ALA A 197 -24.37 -6.85 -14.34
CA ALA A 197 -24.60 -6.17 -15.62
C ALA A 197 -23.55 -6.55 -16.69
N ALA A 198 -22.34 -6.90 -16.28
CA ALA A 198 -21.29 -7.43 -17.14
C ALA A 198 -21.41 -8.95 -17.44
N GLY A 199 -22.44 -9.63 -16.92
CA GLY A 199 -22.71 -11.05 -17.18
C GLY A 199 -22.12 -12.04 -16.17
N VAL A 200 -21.65 -11.57 -15.01
CA VAL A 200 -21.17 -12.44 -13.92
C VAL A 200 -22.35 -12.86 -13.04
N GLU A 201 -22.84 -14.08 -13.22
CA GLU A 201 -24.04 -14.60 -12.53
C GLU A 201 -23.84 -14.74 -11.01
N ASP A 202 -22.63 -15.12 -10.56
CA ASP A 202 -22.32 -15.43 -9.15
C ASP A 202 -21.57 -14.28 -8.40
N ALA A 203 -21.79 -13.03 -8.80
CA ALA A 203 -21.09 -11.86 -8.25
C ALA A 203 -21.17 -11.78 -6.70
N ASP A 204 -22.32 -12.10 -6.11
CA ASP A 204 -22.52 -12.09 -4.65
C ASP A 204 -21.68 -13.13 -3.93
N THR A 205 -21.51 -14.31 -4.54
CA THR A 205 -20.69 -15.38 -3.98
C THR A 205 -19.23 -14.94 -3.93
N TYR A 206 -18.75 -14.24 -4.96
CA TYR A 206 -17.41 -13.66 -4.97
C TYR A 206 -17.23 -12.62 -3.86
N ALA A 207 -18.21 -11.72 -3.68
CA ALA A 207 -18.19 -10.73 -2.60
C ALA A 207 -18.13 -11.40 -1.23
N GLN A 208 -19.01 -12.39 -0.98
CA GLN A 208 -19.07 -13.12 0.27
C GLN A 208 -17.75 -13.83 0.58
N VAL A 209 -17.18 -14.56 -0.39
CA VAL A 209 -15.94 -15.31 -0.19
C VAL A 209 -14.76 -14.39 0.08
N ALA A 210 -14.62 -13.31 -0.69
CA ALA A 210 -13.55 -12.34 -0.47
C ALA A 210 -13.66 -11.71 0.92
N LEU A 211 -14.86 -11.29 1.31
CA LEU A 211 -15.14 -10.58 2.57
C LEU A 211 -15.28 -11.49 3.80
N ALA A 212 -15.35 -12.82 3.64
CA ALA A 212 -15.58 -13.79 4.74
C ALA A 212 -14.55 -13.76 5.89
N GLY A 213 -13.46 -12.98 5.78
CA GLY A 213 -12.49 -12.75 6.86
C GLY A 213 -12.58 -11.37 7.54
N ALA A 214 -13.40 -10.44 7.04
CA ALA A 214 -13.54 -9.10 7.62
C ALA A 214 -14.43 -9.10 8.88
N ALA A 215 -15.36 -10.05 8.99
CA ALA A 215 -16.27 -10.19 10.13
C ALA A 215 -15.61 -10.79 11.39
N SER A 216 -14.35 -11.22 11.34
CA SER A 216 -13.59 -11.73 12.49
C SER A 216 -12.52 -10.75 13.00
N GLY A 217 -12.75 -9.45 12.85
CA GLY A 217 -11.99 -8.39 13.52
C GLY A 217 -12.31 -8.31 15.02
N GLY A 218 -12.15 -9.42 15.75
CA GLY A 218 -12.22 -9.50 17.20
C GLY A 218 -10.84 -9.76 17.78
N GLY A 219 -10.12 -8.68 18.11
CA GLY A 219 -9.07 -8.64 19.13
C GLY A 219 -8.00 -9.73 19.11
N CYS A 220 -6.85 -9.44 18.48
CA CYS A 220 -5.59 -9.96 18.98
C CYS A 220 -5.26 -9.17 20.26
N GLY A 221 -5.76 -9.64 21.41
CA GLY A 221 -5.69 -8.92 22.68
C GLY A 221 -5.69 -9.87 23.88
N GLY A 222 -4.54 -10.53 24.09
CA GLY A 222 -4.05 -10.97 25.40
C GLY A 222 -4.95 -11.86 26.26
N ASN A 223 -4.72 -13.18 26.20
CA ASN A 223 -4.36 -13.92 27.42
C ASN A 223 -3.65 -15.23 27.05
N CYS A 224 -2.33 -15.17 26.93
CA CYS A 224 -1.48 -16.32 27.25
C CYS A 224 -1.58 -16.55 28.76
N ALA A 225 -2.68 -17.15 29.22
CA ALA A 225 -2.70 -17.77 30.53
C ALA A 225 -2.05 -19.13 30.39
N CYS A 226 -0.83 -19.22 30.91
CA CYS A 226 -0.13 -20.45 31.22
C CYS A 226 -1.04 -21.32 32.11
N GLY A 227 -1.81 -22.21 31.49
CA GLY A 227 -2.56 -23.26 32.16
C GLY A 227 -1.58 -24.27 32.72
N SER A 228 -1.27 -24.13 34.01
CA SER A 228 -0.58 -25.13 34.80
C SER A 228 -1.50 -26.34 34.96
N GLY A 229 -1.35 -27.33 34.08
CA GLY A 229 -1.88 -28.68 34.24
C GLY A 229 -0.78 -29.63 33.76
N GLY A 230 -0.08 -30.35 34.62
CA GLY A 230 -0.69 -31.39 35.45
C GLY A 230 -0.38 -32.73 34.76
N CYS A 231 0.88 -33.17 34.83
CA CYS A 231 1.27 -34.50 34.42
C CYS A 231 0.83 -35.52 35.49
N GLY A 232 -0.17 -36.33 35.13
CA GLY A 232 -0.53 -37.62 35.72
C GLY A 232 -1.25 -38.38 34.60
N SER A 233 -0.98 -39.64 34.32
CA SER A 233 -0.39 -40.76 35.05
C SER A 233 0.18 -41.76 34.05
#